data_AF-A0A847DN34-F1
#
_entry.id   AF-A0A847DN34-F1
#
_cell.length_a   1.000
_cell.length_b   1.000
_cell.length_c   1.000
_cell.angle_alpha   90.00
_cell.angle_beta   90.00
_cell.angle_gamma   90.00
#
_symmetry.space_group_name_H-M   'P 1'
#
loop_
_entity.id
_entity.type
_entity.pdbx_description
1 polymer ?
#
loop_
_entity_poly.entity_id
_entity_poly.type
_entity_poly.pdbx_seq_one_letter_code
_entity_poly.pdbx_strand_id
1 'polypeptide(L)'
;MKEFTSPQYRLQVVKDFAVLWKNLFQFFAEKEPERKFTAQEEQAFEDTIQNITVNLFRFHEAVVPFMKNPTESVLKVLGDTPSLAAVHSMSDATFSKTQVDWHALFIEMNKALGKLTLIQPKPRK
;
A
#
# COMPACT_ATOMS: atom_id res chain seq x y z
N MET A 1 15.15 -20.55 2.22
CA MET A 1 13.93 -20.11 1.51
C MET A 1 12.60 -20.69 2.05
N LYS A 2 12.54 -21.40 3.20
CA LYS A 2 11.27 -21.94 3.76
C LYS A 2 10.44 -20.94 4.59
N GLU A 3 10.93 -19.73 4.85
CA GLU A 3 10.26 -18.77 5.73
C GLU A 3 9.06 -18.05 5.08
N PHE A 4 9.11 -17.80 3.75
CA PHE A 4 8.08 -17.07 3.02
C PHE A 4 6.75 -17.82 2.88
N THR A 5 6.73 -19.13 3.13
CA THR A 5 5.53 -19.96 2.91
C THR A 5 4.66 -20.12 4.14
N SER A 6 5.14 -19.78 5.34
CA SER A 6 4.32 -19.99 6.54
C SER A 6 3.09 -19.07 6.54
N PRO A 7 1.87 -19.58 6.82
CA PRO A 7 0.67 -18.75 6.86
C PRO A 7 0.76 -17.59 7.86
N GLN A 8 1.49 -17.78 8.98
CA GLN A 8 1.71 -16.74 9.99
C GLN A 8 2.58 -15.60 9.46
N TYR A 9 3.70 -15.94 8.84
CA TYR A 9 4.60 -14.96 8.23
C TYR A 9 3.88 -14.15 7.15
N ARG A 10 3.18 -14.83 6.23
CA ARG A 10 2.43 -14.18 5.16
C ARG A 10 1.36 -13.25 5.72
N LEU A 11 0.61 -13.69 6.73
CA LEU A 11 -0.39 -12.84 7.38
C LEU A 11 0.24 -11.58 7.98
N GLN A 12 1.38 -11.71 8.66
CA GLN A 12 2.07 -10.57 9.25
C GLN A 12 2.56 -9.59 8.17
N VAL A 13 3.21 -10.09 7.12
CA VAL A 13 3.69 -9.26 6.00
C VAL A 13 2.56 -8.46 5.37
N VAL A 14 1.39 -9.08 5.14
CA VAL A 14 0.25 -8.37 4.54
C VAL A 14 -0.34 -7.34 5.48
N LYS A 15 -0.38 -7.61 6.80
CA LYS A 15 -0.84 -6.63 7.79
C LYS A 15 0.08 -5.41 7.82
N ASP A 16 1.39 -5.64 7.89
CA ASP A 16 2.39 -4.57 7.94
C ASP A 16 2.33 -3.73 6.66
N PHE A 17 2.23 -4.39 5.51
CA PHE A 17 2.11 -3.70 4.23
C PHE A 17 0.81 -2.89 4.11
N ALA A 18 -0.32 -3.41 4.60
CA ALA A 18 -1.58 -2.68 4.62
C ALA A 18 -1.52 -1.43 5.51
N VAL A 19 -0.74 -1.45 6.59
CA VAL A 19 -0.49 -0.26 7.43
C VAL A 19 0.33 0.78 6.66
N LEU A 20 1.41 0.36 5.99
CA LEU A 20 2.20 1.28 5.13
C LEU A 20 1.32 1.90 4.05
N TRP A 21 0.48 1.08 3.40
CA TRP A 21 -0.46 1.54 2.38
C TRP A 21 -1.46 2.54 2.92
N LYS A 22 -2.02 2.29 4.11
CA LYS A 22 -2.91 3.22 4.82
C LYS A 22 -2.23 4.54 5.14
N ASN A 23 -0.96 4.51 5.57
CA ASN A 23 -0.23 5.71 5.92
C ASN A 23 0.01 6.62 4.69
N LEU A 24 0.22 6.04 3.50
CA LEU A 24 0.29 6.81 2.26
C LEU A 24 -0.98 7.66 2.04
N PHE A 25 -2.15 7.17 2.45
CA PHE A 25 -3.41 7.92 2.27
C PHE A 25 -3.52 9.18 3.10
N GLN A 26 -2.74 9.30 4.18
CA GLN A 26 -2.73 10.52 5.00
C GLN A 26 -2.30 11.75 4.19
N PHE A 27 -1.47 11.52 3.16
CA PHE A 27 -1.02 12.54 2.22
C PHE A 27 -2.05 12.87 1.12
N PHE A 28 -3.14 12.10 1.00
CA PHE A 28 -4.25 12.35 0.07
C PHE A 28 -5.49 12.96 0.75
N ALA A 29 -5.44 13.23 2.06
CA ALA A 29 -6.62 13.56 2.84
C ALA A 29 -7.21 14.95 2.55
N GLU A 30 -6.37 15.94 2.22
CA GLU A 30 -6.81 17.32 2.04
C GLU A 30 -6.10 17.95 0.84
N LYS A 31 -6.80 18.11 -0.29
CA LYS A 31 -6.24 18.81 -1.44
C LYS A 31 -6.36 20.32 -1.21
N GLU A 32 -5.29 20.92 -0.72
CA GLU A 32 -5.13 22.38 -0.64
C GLU A 32 -4.22 22.87 -1.77
N PRO A 33 -4.75 23.50 -2.83
CA PRO A 33 -3.98 23.87 -4.02
C PRO A 33 -2.87 24.89 -3.77
N GLU A 34 -3.02 25.74 -2.75
CA GLU A 34 -2.05 26.80 -2.40
C GLU A 34 -1.14 26.41 -1.22
N ARG A 35 -1.29 25.20 -0.67
CA ARG A 35 -0.45 24.75 0.44
C ARG A 35 0.98 24.56 -0.05
N LYS A 36 1.90 25.25 0.62
CA LYS A 36 3.34 25.02 0.45
C LYS A 36 3.75 23.92 1.42
N PHE A 37 4.25 22.82 0.86
CA PHE A 37 4.82 21.74 1.67
C PHE A 37 6.20 22.13 2.16
N THR A 38 6.44 21.86 3.43
CA THR A 38 7.76 21.93 4.03
C THR A 38 8.62 20.76 3.53
N ALA A 39 9.94 20.93 3.55
CA ALA A 39 10.86 19.85 3.23
C ALA A 39 10.66 18.62 4.15
N GLN A 40 10.18 18.82 5.39
CA GLN A 40 9.89 17.71 6.31
C GLN A 40 8.67 16.89 5.89
N GLU A 41 7.62 17.52 5.37
CA GLU A 41 6.43 16.82 4.87
C GLU A 41 6.75 16.03 3.61
N GLU A 42 7.53 16.61 2.70
CA GLU A 42 8.01 15.93 1.50
C GLU A 42 8.89 14.74 1.88
N GLN A 43 9.82 14.91 2.82
CA GLN A 43 10.64 13.81 3.32
C GLN A 43 9.79 12.69 3.94
N ALA A 44 8.76 13.02 4.72
CA ALA A 44 7.87 12.02 5.30
C ALA A 44 7.08 11.23 4.23
N PHE A 45 6.70 11.90 3.14
CA PHE A 45 6.08 11.26 1.97
C PHE A 45 7.06 10.32 1.28
N GLU A 46 8.29 10.80 0.98
CA GLU A 46 9.36 10.00 0.37
C GLU A 46 9.71 8.76 1.22
N ASP A 47 9.87 8.93 2.53
CA ASP A 47 10.13 7.84 3.47
C ASP A 47 9.02 6.79 3.44
N THR A 48 7.75 7.22 3.31
CA THR A 48 6.61 6.33 3.17
C THR A 48 6.68 5.53 1.86
N ILE A 49 6.94 6.18 0.73
CA ILE A 49 7.12 5.53 -0.58
C ILE A 49 8.28 4.54 -0.54
N GLN A 50 9.41 4.93 0.05
CA GLN A 50 10.59 4.08 0.16
C GLN A 50 10.28 2.82 0.99
N ASN A 51 9.59 2.97 2.12
CA ASN A 51 9.18 1.85 2.95
C ASN A 51 8.22 0.90 2.21
N ILE A 52 7.28 1.43 1.43
CA ILE A 52 6.41 0.61 0.57
C ILE A 52 7.25 -0.15 -0.46
N THR A 53 8.16 0.54 -1.14
CA THR A 53 8.99 -0.04 -2.21
C THR A 53 9.89 -1.16 -1.70
N VAL A 54 10.56 -0.95 -0.56
CA VAL A 54 11.44 -1.95 0.06
C VAL A 54 10.66 -3.20 0.50
N ASN A 55 9.42 -3.04 0.95
CA ASN A 55 8.59 -4.16 1.39
C ASN A 55 7.77 -4.81 0.27
N LEU A 56 7.75 -4.23 -0.94
CA LEU A 56 6.91 -4.65 -2.06
C LEU A 56 7.20 -6.09 -2.50
N PHE A 57 8.47 -6.50 -2.53
CA PHE A 57 8.83 -7.87 -2.87
C PHE A 57 8.25 -8.89 -1.88
N ARG A 58 8.38 -8.62 -0.57
CA ARG A 58 7.87 -9.53 0.47
C ARG A 58 6.34 -9.59 0.42
N PHE A 59 5.70 -8.45 0.20
CA PHE A 59 4.26 -8.38 -0.01
C PHE A 59 3.82 -9.20 -1.22
N HIS A 60 4.48 -9.04 -2.38
CA HIS A 60 4.18 -9.80 -3.59
C HIS A 60 4.16 -11.31 -3.31
N GLU A 61 5.25 -11.84 -2.76
CA GLU A 61 5.37 -13.26 -2.41
C GLU A 61 4.27 -13.72 -1.43
N ALA A 62 3.90 -12.86 -0.49
CA ALA A 62 2.86 -13.16 0.49
C ALA A 62 1.45 -13.22 -0.12
N VAL A 63 1.15 -12.43 -1.16
CA VAL A 63 -0.21 -12.30 -1.71
C VAL A 63 -0.43 -12.89 -3.10
N VAL A 64 0.60 -13.30 -3.84
CA VAL A 64 0.45 -13.75 -5.24
C VAL A 64 -0.62 -14.84 -5.47
N PRO A 65 -0.91 -15.77 -4.54
CA PRO A 65 -2.00 -16.74 -4.71
C PRO A 65 -3.41 -16.16 -4.53
N PHE A 66 -3.52 -14.93 -4.02
CA PHE A 66 -4.77 -14.31 -3.61
C PHE A 66 -5.10 -13.02 -4.34
N MET A 67 -4.08 -12.35 -4.88
CA MET A 67 -4.17 -11.08 -5.60
C MET A 67 -3.51 -11.21 -6.98
N LYS A 68 -4.16 -10.68 -8.01
CA LYS A 68 -3.58 -10.60 -9.36
C LYS A 68 -2.68 -9.37 -9.46
N ASN A 69 -1.49 -9.55 -10.01
CA ASN A 69 -0.52 -8.49 -10.31
C ASN A 69 -0.29 -7.45 -9.18
N PRO A 70 -0.07 -7.86 -7.93
CA PRO A 70 0.00 -6.94 -6.79
C PRO A 70 1.09 -5.86 -6.95
N THR A 71 2.22 -6.22 -7.55
CA THR A 71 3.34 -5.30 -7.80
C THR A 71 2.98 -4.21 -8.79
N GLU A 72 2.40 -4.58 -9.93
CA GLU A 72 2.03 -3.63 -10.99
C GLU A 72 1.00 -2.61 -10.48
N SER A 73 -0.01 -3.09 -9.73
CA SER A 73 -1.03 -2.22 -9.16
C SER A 73 -0.43 -1.22 -8.16
N VAL A 74 0.46 -1.67 -7.26
CA VAL A 74 1.14 -0.77 -6.32
C VAL A 74 2.01 0.25 -7.06
N LEU A 75 2.84 -0.20 -8.00
CA LEU A 75 3.74 0.67 -8.76
C LEU A 75 2.97 1.70 -9.61
N LYS A 76 1.78 1.37 -10.10
CA LYS A 76 0.93 2.31 -10.83
C LYS A 76 0.55 3.50 -9.95
N VAL A 77 0.05 3.25 -8.73
CA VAL A 77 -0.32 4.34 -7.80
C VAL A 77 0.92 5.15 -7.41
N LEU A 78 2.03 4.49 -7.06
CA LEU A 78 3.26 5.20 -6.68
C LEU A 78 3.84 6.03 -7.83
N GLY A 79 3.77 5.50 -9.07
CA GLY A 79 4.23 6.20 -10.27
C GLY A 79 3.38 7.41 -10.61
N ASP A 80 2.07 7.36 -10.31
CA ASP A 80 1.19 8.51 -10.42
C ASP A 80 1.53 9.56 -9.33
N THR A 81 2.10 9.17 -8.19
CA THR A 81 2.35 10.05 -7.02
C THR A 81 3.85 10.17 -6.67
N PRO A 82 4.69 10.79 -7.51
CA PRO A 82 6.14 10.81 -7.31
C PRO A 82 6.61 11.76 -6.19
N SER A 83 5.78 12.74 -5.81
CA SER A 83 6.05 13.70 -4.74
C SER A 83 4.73 14.22 -4.16
N LEU A 84 4.75 14.72 -2.93
CA LEU A 84 3.59 15.33 -2.29
C LEU A 84 3.13 16.58 -3.06
N ALA A 85 4.08 17.40 -3.51
CA ALA A 85 3.79 18.52 -4.41
C ALA A 85 3.10 18.06 -5.71
N ALA A 86 3.56 16.97 -6.33
CA ALA A 86 2.95 16.45 -7.56
C ALA A 86 1.50 16.01 -7.32
N VAL A 87 1.24 15.30 -6.22
CA VAL A 87 -0.09 14.87 -5.79
C VAL A 87 -1.07 16.05 -5.69
N HIS A 88 -0.66 17.15 -5.07
CA HIS A 88 -1.52 18.31 -4.90
C HIS A 88 -1.69 19.14 -6.18
N SER A 89 -0.75 19.05 -7.12
CA SER A 89 -0.84 19.68 -8.43
C SER A 89 -1.69 18.89 -9.45
N MET A 90 -2.12 17.67 -9.13
CA MET A 90 -2.94 16.84 -10.01
C MET A 90 -4.28 17.52 -10.36
N SER A 91 -4.81 17.23 -11.54
CA SER A 91 -6.22 17.53 -11.84
C SER A 91 -7.14 16.76 -10.89
N ASP A 92 -8.35 17.27 -10.63
CA ASP A 92 -9.32 16.57 -9.78
C ASP A 92 -9.67 15.17 -10.32
N ALA A 93 -9.73 15.02 -11.64
CA ALA A 93 -9.98 13.73 -12.29
C ALA A 93 -8.83 12.73 -12.03
N THR A 94 -7.57 13.16 -12.18
CA THR A 94 -6.41 12.31 -11.90
C THR A 94 -6.34 11.98 -10.42
N PHE A 95 -6.50 12.97 -9.54
CA PHE A 95 -6.47 12.78 -8.10
C PHE A 95 -7.55 11.79 -7.63
N SER A 96 -8.79 11.97 -8.08
CA SER A 96 -9.91 11.07 -7.76
C SER A 96 -9.64 9.65 -8.26
N LYS A 97 -9.12 9.49 -9.48
CA LYS A 97 -8.73 8.19 -10.01
C LYS A 97 -7.64 7.52 -9.16
N THR A 98 -6.60 8.26 -8.78
CA THR A 98 -5.53 7.77 -7.90
C THR A 98 -6.06 7.31 -6.55
N GLN A 99 -6.99 8.06 -5.94
CA GLN A 99 -7.65 7.64 -4.70
C GLN A 99 -8.46 6.36 -4.86
N VAL A 100 -9.20 6.21 -5.97
CA VAL A 100 -9.95 4.99 -6.29
C VAL A 100 -9.00 3.80 -6.47
N ASP A 101 -7.92 3.96 -7.24
CA ASP A 101 -6.92 2.93 -7.46
C ASP A 101 -6.25 2.52 -6.13
N TRP A 102 -5.90 3.49 -5.29
CA TRP A 102 -5.37 3.28 -3.96
C TRP A 102 -6.33 2.47 -3.08
N HIS A 103 -7.61 2.85 -3.07
CA HIS A 103 -8.62 2.19 -2.24
C HIS A 103 -8.95 0.77 -2.72
N ALA A 104 -9.01 0.57 -4.04
CA ALA A 104 -9.22 -0.75 -4.63
C ALA A 104 -8.13 -1.75 -4.20
N LEU A 105 -6.87 -1.30 -4.20
CA LEU A 105 -5.74 -2.09 -3.70
C LEU A 105 -5.89 -2.43 -2.21
N PHE A 106 -6.29 -1.45 -1.39
CA PHE A 106 -6.51 -1.69 0.04
C PHE A 106 -7.62 -2.73 0.28
N ILE A 107 -8.69 -2.71 -0.51
CA ILE A 107 -9.76 -3.73 -0.44
C ILE A 107 -9.20 -5.12 -0.79
N GLU A 108 -8.40 -5.24 -1.85
CA GLU A 108 -7.79 -6.52 -2.24
C GLU A 108 -6.82 -7.06 -1.17
N MET A 109 -6.05 -6.19 -0.52
CA MET A 109 -5.21 -6.56 0.63
C MET A 109 -6.06 -7.13 1.78
N ASN A 110 -7.19 -6.50 2.11
CA ASN A 110 -8.11 -6.98 3.15
C ASN A 110 -8.75 -8.32 2.77
N LYS A 111 -9.09 -8.54 1.50
CA LYS A 111 -9.55 -9.85 1.01
C LYS A 111 -8.46 -10.91 1.16
N ALA A 112 -7.20 -10.58 0.85
CA ALA A 112 -6.06 -11.48 1.04
C ALA A 112 -5.86 -11.82 2.53
N LEU A 113 -5.97 -10.85 3.44
CA LEU A 113 -5.93 -11.05 4.89
C LEU A 113 -7.03 -12.02 5.36
N GLY A 114 -8.26 -11.84 4.88
CA GLY A 114 -9.37 -12.75 5.17
C GLY A 114 -9.06 -14.19 4.75
N LYS A 115 -8.60 -14.39 3.51
CA LYS A 115 -8.21 -15.72 3.00
C LYS A 115 -7.07 -16.34 3.81
N LEU A 116 -6.03 -15.56 4.14
CA LEU A 116 -4.89 -15.99 4.94
C LEU A 116 -5.28 -16.42 6.36
N THR A 117 -6.30 -15.77 6.94
CA THR A 117 -6.80 -16.08 8.28
C THR A 117 -7.53 -17.42 8.30
N LEU A 118 -8.29 -17.75 7.24
CA LEU A 118 -9.02 -19.02 7.14
C LEU A 118 -8.13 -20.25 7.00
N ILE A 119 -6.93 -20.09 6.43
CA ILE A 119 -5.96 -21.19 6.25
C ILE A 119 -5.02 -21.37 7.45
N GLN A 120 -5.12 -20.51 8.46
CA GLN A 120 -4.31 -20.68 9.65
C GLN A 120 -4.77 -21.91 10.45
N PRO A 121 -3.84 -22.72 10.99
CA PRO A 121 -4.21 -23.80 11.89
C PRO A 121 -4.94 -23.21 13.11
N LYS A 122 -6.16 -23.69 13.37
CA LYS A 122 -6.92 -23.25 14.55
C LYS A 122 -6.10 -23.54 15.81
N PRO A 123 -6.06 -22.63 16.80
CA PRO A 123 -5.41 -22.91 18.07
C PRO A 123 -6.06 -24.16 18.67
N ARG A 124 -5.24 -25.17 19.01
CA ARG A 124 -5.72 -26.34 19.74
C ARG A 124 -6.17 -25.83 21.12
N LYS A 125 -7.46 -26.01 21.42
CA LYS A 125 -8.01 -25.80 22.76
C LYS A 125 -7.45 -26.83 23.72
#